data_AF-A0A9X0HM74-F1
#
_entry.id   AF-A0A9X0HM74-F1
#
_cell.length_a   1.000
_cell.length_b   1.000
_cell.length_c   1.000
_cell.angle_alpha   90.00
_cell.angle_beta   90.00
_cell.angle_gamma   90.00
#
_symmetry.space_group_name_H-M   'P 1'
#
loop_
_entity.id
_entity.type
_entity.pdbx_description
1 polymer ?
#
loop_
_entity_poly.entity_id
_entity_poly.type
_entity_poly.pdbx_seq_one_letter_code
_entity_poly.pdbx_strand_id
1 'polypeptide(L)'
;MRPELARLANLEQQLLGTQPPVPEAEWQRMLLLDTGLAADAHAQQQLYAGLKLAGRRQLRHELEAIHSGLYGPVAAGWLRRTTARLQQALSRWPRLRPKP
;
A
#
# COMPACT_ATOMS: atom_id res chain seq x y z
N MET A 1 -2.18 33.07 -10.34
CA MET A 1 -1.77 31.64 -10.41
C MET A 1 -0.32 31.58 -10.84
N ARG A 2 0.51 30.69 -10.27
CA ARG A 2 1.91 30.52 -10.70
C ARG A 2 1.94 29.74 -12.03
N PRO A 3 2.53 30.28 -13.11
CA PRO A 3 2.48 29.65 -14.44
C PRO A 3 3.15 28.27 -14.48
N GLU A 4 4.19 28.08 -13.68
CA GLU A 4 4.90 26.80 -13.54
C GLU A 4 3.99 25.66 -13.04
N LEU A 5 3.07 25.97 -12.11
CA LEU A 5 2.13 24.99 -11.57
C LEU A 5 1.06 24.60 -12.59
N ALA A 6 0.62 25.56 -13.42
CA ALA A 6 -0.32 25.27 -14.50
C ALA A 6 0.32 24.38 -15.57
N ARG A 7 1.59 24.63 -15.90
CA ARG A 7 2.37 23.77 -16.81
C ARG A 7 2.49 22.35 -16.27
N LEU A 8 2.84 22.21 -14.99
CA LEU A 8 2.91 20.90 -14.35
C LEU A 8 1.56 20.18 -14.38
N ALA A 9 0.47 20.84 -13.98
CA ALA A 9 -0.86 20.24 -14.00
C ALA A 9 -1.28 19.73 -15.39
N ASN A 10 -0.97 20.49 -16.45
CA ASN A 10 -1.23 20.05 -17.83
C ASN A 10 -0.38 18.83 -18.21
N LEU A 11 0.88 18.78 -17.79
CA LEU A 11 1.77 17.65 -18.02
C LEU A 11 1.24 16.40 -17.28
N GLU A 12 0.82 16.55 -16.03
CA GLU A 12 0.23 15.46 -15.26
C GLU A 12 -1.07 14.95 -15.91
N GLN A 13 -1.93 15.86 -16.36
CA GLN A 13 -3.15 15.49 -17.06
C GLN A 13 -2.85 14.74 -18.38
N GLN A 14 -1.80 15.12 -19.09
CA GLN A 14 -1.36 14.43 -20.30
C GLN A 14 -0.79 13.03 -20.00
N LEU A 15 -0.05 12.86 -18.91
CA LEU A 15 0.60 11.59 -18.57
C LEU A 15 -0.32 10.59 -17.85
N LEU A 16 -1.22 11.07 -17.00
CA LEU A 16 -2.01 10.25 -16.08
C LEU A 16 -3.53 10.34 -16.33
N GLY A 17 -3.98 11.32 -17.10
CA GLY A 17 -5.40 11.53 -17.36
C GLY A 17 -6.01 10.37 -18.15
N THR A 18 -7.22 9.97 -17.77
CA THR A 18 -8.03 9.01 -18.54
C THR A 18 -8.42 9.58 -19.91
N GLN A 19 -8.50 10.90 -20.02
CA GLN A 19 -8.70 11.64 -21.26
C GLN A 19 -7.60 12.72 -21.37
N PRO A 20 -6.46 12.39 -22.01
CA PRO A 20 -5.38 13.34 -22.18
C PRO A 20 -5.83 14.52 -23.07
N PRO A 21 -5.39 15.76 -22.77
CA PRO A 21 -5.80 16.94 -23.52
C PRO A 21 -5.29 16.94 -24.97
N VAL A 22 -4.16 16.28 -25.24
CA VAL A 22 -3.58 16.17 -26.59
C VAL A 22 -3.59 14.71 -27.05
N PRO A 23 -3.98 14.43 -28.32
CA PRO A 23 -3.88 13.10 -28.90
C PRO A 23 -2.44 12.58 -28.88
N GLU A 24 -2.27 11.27 -28.65
CA GLU A 24 -0.94 10.66 -28.49
C GLU A 24 0.02 10.97 -29.65
N ALA A 25 -0.45 10.92 -30.90
CA ALA A 25 0.38 11.19 -32.07
C ALA A 25 0.86 12.66 -32.18
N GLU A 26 0.11 13.60 -31.60
CA GLU A 26 0.50 15.00 -31.53
C GLU A 26 1.41 15.25 -30.33
N TRP A 27 1.13 14.61 -29.20
CA TRP A 27 2.01 14.60 -28.03
C TRP A 27 3.42 14.10 -28.35
N GLN A 28 3.54 12.97 -29.05
CA GLN A 28 4.83 12.44 -29.49
C GLN A 28 5.59 13.41 -30.40
N ARG A 29 4.88 14.14 -31.27
CA ARG A 29 5.50 15.19 -32.09
C ARG A 29 6.00 16.35 -31.22
N MET A 30 5.24 16.77 -30.22
CA MET A 30 5.67 17.81 -29.28
C MET A 30 6.94 17.40 -28.52
N LEU A 31 7.03 16.16 -28.05
CA LEU A 31 8.23 15.65 -27.36
C LEU A 31 9.47 15.62 -28.26
N LEU A 32 9.31 15.37 -29.55
CA LEU A 32 10.43 15.39 -30.50
C LEU A 32 10.91 16.83 -30.80
N LEU A 33 10.00 17.80 -30.76
CA LEU A 33 10.27 19.20 -31.10
C LEU A 33 10.75 20.01 -29.88
N ASP A 34 10.29 19.68 -28.69
CA ASP A 34 10.62 20.35 -27.44
C ASP A 34 11.37 19.39 -26.49
N THR A 35 12.70 19.52 -26.50
CA THR A 35 13.58 18.70 -25.67
C THR A 35 13.43 18.97 -24.16
N GLY A 36 13.02 20.17 -23.77
CA GLY A 36 12.76 20.51 -22.38
C GLY A 36 11.49 19.82 -21.88
N LEU A 37 10.43 19.88 -22.68
CA LEU A 37 9.19 19.13 -22.41
C LEU A 37 9.44 17.62 -22.32
N ALA A 38 10.29 17.08 -23.21
CA ALA A 38 10.66 15.67 -23.18
C ALA A 38 11.40 15.28 -21.88
N ALA A 39 12.33 16.11 -21.43
CA ALA A 39 13.05 15.89 -20.18
C ALA A 39 12.10 15.93 -18.97
N ASP A 40 11.20 16.91 -18.92
CA ASP A 40 10.21 17.06 -17.85
C ASP A 40 9.26 15.85 -17.79
N ALA A 41 8.73 15.43 -18.95
CA ALA A 41 7.83 14.29 -19.05
C ALA A 41 8.52 12.99 -18.62
N HIS A 42 9.76 12.77 -19.06
CA HIS A 42 10.53 11.61 -18.66
C HIS A 42 10.84 11.61 -17.15
N ALA A 43 11.22 12.76 -16.57
CA ALA A 43 11.45 12.88 -15.13
C ALA A 43 10.17 12.56 -14.32
N GLN A 44 9.02 13.08 -14.73
CA GLN A 44 7.73 12.76 -14.08
C GLN A 44 7.39 11.27 -14.19
N GLN A 45 7.58 10.65 -15.35
CA GLN A 45 7.35 9.21 -15.52
C GLN A 45 8.23 8.37 -14.58
N GLN A 46 9.51 8.71 -14.45
CA GLN A 46 10.42 8.04 -13.52
C GLN A 46 9.99 8.21 -12.06
N LEU A 47 9.57 9.41 -11.68
CA LEU A 47 9.06 9.71 -10.34
C LEU A 47 7.83 8.85 -10.02
N TYR A 48 6.84 8.80 -10.93
CA TYR A 48 5.65 7.97 -10.74
C TYR A 48 5.95 6.48 -10.68
N ALA A 49 6.88 5.99 -11.51
CA ALA A 49 7.33 4.61 -11.45
C ALA A 49 7.98 4.29 -10.08
N GLY A 50 8.82 5.19 -9.58
CA GLY A 50 9.45 5.09 -8.26
C GLY A 50 8.42 5.06 -7.14
N LEU A 51 7.46 6.00 -7.15
CA LEU A 51 6.38 6.06 -6.16
C LEU A 51 5.53 4.79 -6.18
N LYS A 52 5.16 4.29 -7.37
CA LYS A 52 4.39 3.06 -7.51
C LYS A 52 5.15 1.86 -6.94
N LEU A 53 6.45 1.76 -7.19
CA LEU A 53 7.27 0.68 -6.64
C LEU A 53 7.39 0.77 -5.11
N ALA A 54 7.67 1.96 -4.59
CA ALA A 54 7.77 2.21 -3.15
C ALA A 54 6.45 1.89 -2.44
N GLY A 55 5.33 2.37 -2.99
CA GLY A 55 3.99 2.09 -2.47
C GLY A 55 3.67 0.58 -2.46
N ARG A 56 4.02 -0.15 -3.53
CA ARG A 56 3.85 -1.61 -3.57
C ARG A 56 4.67 -2.33 -2.49
N ARG A 57 5.89 -1.87 -2.24
CA ARG A 57 6.73 -2.42 -1.17
C ARG A 57 6.13 -2.12 0.20
N GLN A 58 5.69 -0.89 0.43
CA GLN A 58 5.04 -0.47 1.67
C GLN A 58 3.79 -1.30 1.95
N LEU A 59 2.87 -1.41 0.99
CA LEU A 59 1.65 -2.21 1.12
C LEU A 59 1.94 -3.68 1.44
N ARG A 60 3.00 -4.24 0.84
CA ARG A 60 3.43 -5.61 1.15
C ARG A 60 3.86 -5.76 2.61
N HIS A 61 4.67 -4.83 3.12
CA HIS A 61 5.11 -4.85 4.51
C HIS A 61 3.93 -4.69 5.47
N GLU A 62 2.99 -3.79 5.17
CA GLU A 62 1.80 -3.58 5.98
C GLU A 62 0.92 -4.84 6.02
N LEU A 63 0.70 -5.48 4.86
CA LEU A 63 -0.04 -6.74 4.81
C LEU A 63 0.65 -7.87 5.56
N GLU A 64 1.98 -7.97 5.48
CA GLU A 64 2.75 -8.96 6.22
C GLU A 64 2.71 -8.69 7.73
N ALA A 65 2.79 -7.43 8.15
CA ALA A 65 2.63 -7.04 9.54
C ALA A 65 1.23 -7.39 10.08
N ILE A 66 0.17 -7.10 9.31
CA ILE A 66 -1.20 -7.49 9.67
C ILE A 66 -1.33 -9.01 9.75
N HIS A 67 -0.81 -9.74 8.75
CA HIS A 67 -0.89 -11.18 8.70
C HIS A 67 -0.15 -11.83 9.89
N SER A 68 1.06 -11.37 10.20
CA SER A 68 1.83 -11.86 11.35
C SER A 68 1.17 -11.49 12.68
N GLY A 69 0.52 -10.33 12.79
CA GLY A 69 -0.25 -9.95 13.98
C GLY A 69 -1.47 -10.84 14.22
N LEU A 70 -2.20 -11.19 13.15
CA LEU A 70 -3.42 -12.00 13.24
C LEU A 70 -3.16 -13.51 13.33
N TYR A 71 -2.20 -14.01 12.55
CA TYR A 71 -1.97 -15.45 12.34
C TYR A 71 -0.60 -15.91 12.82
N GLY A 72 0.23 -15.00 13.34
CA GLY A 72 1.57 -15.35 13.78
C GLY A 72 1.61 -16.18 15.05
N PRO A 73 2.77 -16.82 15.33
CA PRO A 73 2.96 -17.70 16.47
C PRO A 73 2.79 -16.99 17.81
N VAL A 74 2.99 -15.67 17.85
CA VAL A 74 2.78 -14.85 19.06
C VAL A 74 1.30 -14.77 19.43
N ALA A 75 0.41 -14.58 18.45
CA ALA A 75 -1.04 -14.56 18.64
C ALA A 75 -1.56 -15.96 19.05
N ALA A 76 -1.10 -17.00 18.36
CA ALA A 76 -1.41 -18.39 18.71
C ALA A 76 -0.88 -18.77 20.12
N GLY A 77 0.30 -18.27 20.49
CA GLY A 77 0.92 -18.49 21.79
C GLY A 77 0.24 -17.72 22.94
N TRP A 78 -0.35 -16.55 22.67
CA TRP A 78 -1.18 -15.84 23.64
C TRP A 78 -2.52 -16.58 23.86
N LEU A 79 -3.20 -16.96 22.79
CA LEU A 79 -4.45 -17.75 22.85
C LEU A 79 -4.26 -19.10 23.54
N ARG A 80 -3.15 -19.80 23.30
CA ARG A 80 -2.83 -21.05 24.01
C ARG A 80 -2.58 -20.82 25.51
N ARG A 81 -1.94 -19.70 25.88
CA ARG A 81 -1.66 -19.40 27.30
C ARG A 81 -2.91 -19.00 28.07
N THR A 82 -3.84 -18.26 27.45
CA THR A 82 -5.11 -17.89 28.09
C THR A 82 -6.04 -19.09 28.23
N THR A 83 -6.15 -19.91 27.18
CA THR A 83 -6.94 -21.16 27.24
C THR A 83 -6.36 -22.16 28.24
N ALA A 84 -5.03 -22.32 28.31
CA ALA A 84 -4.38 -23.16 29.32
C ALA A 84 -4.64 -22.67 30.76
N ARG A 85 -4.64 -21.36 31.01
CA ARG A 85 -4.98 -20.78 32.31
C ARG A 85 -6.45 -20.99 32.68
N LEU A 86 -7.37 -20.82 31.74
CA LEU A 86 -8.79 -21.11 31.93
C LEU A 86 -9.02 -22.61 32.22
N GLN A 87 -8.32 -23.49 31.50
CA GLN A 87 -8.43 -24.93 31.67
C GLN A 87 -7.83 -25.39 33.02
N GLN A 88 -6.76 -24.76 33.49
CA GLN A 88 -6.23 -24.96 34.85
C GLN A 88 -7.15 -24.42 35.94
N ALA A 89 -7.84 -23.30 35.72
CA ALA A 89 -8.83 -22.78 36.66
C ALA A 89 -10.06 -23.70 36.75
N LEU A 90 -10.53 -24.22 35.62
CA LEU A 90 -11.65 -25.15 35.54
C LEU A 90 -11.32 -26.54 36.09
N SER A 91 -10.08 -27.04 35.91
CA SER A 91 -9.66 -28.34 36.47
C SER A 91 -9.39 -28.29 37.98
N ARG A 92 -9.18 -27.08 38.52
CA ARG A 92 -9.09 -26.84 39.97
C ARG A 92 -10.44 -26.68 40.66
N TRP A 93 -11.55 -26.65 39.91
CA TRP A 93 -12.87 -26.77 40.53
C TRP A 93 -13.11 -28.21 40.97
N PRO A 94 -13.27 -28.46 42.29
CA PRO A 94 -13.58 -29.79 42.76
C PRO A 94 -14.97 -30.14 42.27
N ARG A 95 -15.06 -31.15 41.42
CA ARG A 95 -16.34 -31.81 41.08
C ARG A 95 -17.05 -32.10 42.39
N LEU A 96 -18.22 -31.49 42.60
CA LEU A 96 -19.15 -31.87 43.64
C LEU A 96 -19.41 -33.37 43.46
N ARG A 97 -18.75 -34.19 44.29
CA ARG A 97 -19.04 -35.61 44.42
C ARG A 97 -20.47 -35.71 44.95
N PRO A 98 -21.43 -36.31 44.24
CA PRO A 98 -22.66 -36.74 44.89
C PRO A 98 -22.27 -37.84 45.88
N LYS A 99 -22.57 -37.61 47.16
CA LYS A 99 -22.37 -38.57 48.24
C LYS A 99 -23.42 -39.68 48.07
N PRO A 100 -23.06 -40.97 48.24
CA PRO A 100 -23.97 -42.10 48.09
C PRO A 100 -25.10 -42.08 49.12
#